data_AF-A0A953JQU2-F1
#
_entry.id   AF-A0A953JQU2-F1
#
_cell.length_a   1.000
_cell.length_b   1.000
_cell.length_c   1.000
_cell.angle_alpha   90.00
_cell.angle_beta   90.00
_cell.angle_gamma   90.00
#
_symmetry.space_group_name_H-M   'P 1'
#
loop_
_entity.id
_entity.type
_entity.pdbx_description
1 polymer ?
#
loop_
_entity_poly.entity_id
_entity_poly.type
_entity_poly.pdbx_seq_one_letter_code
_entity_poly.pdbx_strand_id
1 'polypeptide(L)' 'MITILDVIRTKRDGGELTDEQINWFISAFTDRSVADEQASALLMAIVWRGLS' A
#
# COMPACT_ATOMS: atom_id res chain seq x y z
N MET A 1 -1.32 3.88 -14.23
CA MET A 1 -0.68 2.63 -13.76
C MET A 1 -0.38 2.85 -12.28
N ILE A 2 -0.96 2.06 -11.39
CA ILE A 2 -0.76 2.19 -9.94
C ILE A 2 0.66 1.74 -9.61
N THR A 3 1.36 2.49 -8.74
CA THR A 3 2.66 2.11 -8.18
C THR A 3 2.58 1.96 -6.67
N ILE A 4 3.56 1.26 -6.09
CA ILE A 4 3.67 1.10 -4.64
C ILE A 4 3.83 2.46 -3.94
N LEU A 5 4.46 3.44 -4.60
CA LEU A 5 4.61 4.78 -4.06
C LEU A 5 3.27 5.52 -3.98
N ASP A 6 2.37 5.31 -4.94
CA ASP A 6 1.03 5.90 -4.92
C ASP A 6 0.24 5.35 -3.73
N VAL A 7 0.24 4.02 -3.55
CA VAL A 7 -0.45 3.34 -2.44
C VAL A 7 0.08 3.80 -1.08
N ILE A 8 1.41 3.83 -0.89
CA ILE A 8 2.03 4.29 0.36
C ILE A 8 1.69 5.75 0.63
N ARG A 9 1.79 6.63 -0.38
CA ARG A 9 1.49 8.07 -0.22
C ARG A 9 0.03 8.29 0.15
N THR A 10 -0.90 7.64 -0.57
CA THR A 10 -2.33 7.71 -0.26
C THR A 10 -2.55 7.39 1.21
N LYS A 11 -2.02 6.27 1.70
CA LYS A 11 -2.29 5.87 3.09
C LYS A 11 -1.53 6.71 4.12
N ARG A 12 -0.25 7.02 3.90
CA ARG A 12 0.59 7.85 4.78
C ARG A 12 -0.05 9.22 5.03
N ASP A 13 -0.59 9.82 3.97
CA ASP A 13 -1.18 11.15 3.99
C ASP A 13 -2.63 11.14 4.53
N GLY A 14 -3.14 9.99 4.96
CA GLY A 14 -4.44 9.83 5.61
C GLY A 14 -5.60 9.56 4.66
N GLY A 15 -5.33 9.31 3.38
CA GLY A 15 -6.35 8.91 2.41
C GLY A 15 -6.79 7.45 2.59
N GLU A 16 -7.97 7.15 2.04
CA GLU A 16 -8.49 5.80 1.93
C GLU A 16 -7.93 5.11 0.69
N LEU A 17 -7.56 3.84 0.84
CA LEU A 17 -7.11 3.02 -0.29
C LEU A 17 -8.34 2.55 -1.05
N THR A 18 -8.31 2.65 -2.37
CA THR A 18 -9.36 2.07 -3.20
C THR A 18 -9.20 0.55 -3.28
N ASP A 19 -10.28 -0.16 -3.59
CA ASP A 19 -10.22 -1.60 -3.86
C ASP A 19 -9.19 -1.94 -4.95
N GLU A 20 -9.05 -1.08 -5.97
CA GLU A 20 -8.06 -1.25 -7.04
C GLU A 20 -6.63 -1.18 -6.49
N GLN A 21 -6.34 -0.22 -5.61
CA GLN A 21 -5.03 -0.08 -4.97
C GLN A 21 -4.70 -1.27 -4.05
N ILE A 22 -5.69 -1.75 -3.28
CA ILE A 22 -5.53 -2.91 -2.39
C ILE A 22 -5.26 -4.17 -3.22
N ASN A 23 -6.09 -4.45 -4.22
CA ASN A 23 -5.93 -5.62 -5.09
C ASN A 23 -4.60 -5.60 -5.83
N TRP A 24 -4.20 -4.42 -6.33
CA TRP A 24 -2.90 -4.24 -6.96
C TRP A 24 -1.75 -4.54 -6.00
N PHE A 25 -1.78 -3.99 -4.77
CA PHE A 25 -0.74 -4.22 -3.77
C PHE A 25 -0.61 -5.70 -3.41
N ILE A 26 -1.75 -6.39 -3.17
CA ILE A 26 -1.75 -7.81 -2.84
C ILE A 26 -1.11 -8.63 -3.97
N SER A 27 -1.54 -8.42 -5.22
CA SER A 27 -0.96 -9.12 -6.38
C SER A 27 0.55 -8.88 -6.46
N ALA A 28 0.96 -7.61 -6.41
CA ALA A 28 2.36 -7.21 -6.57
C ALA A 28 3.26 -7.65 -5.39
N PHE A 29 2.69 -7.82 -4.20
CA PHE A 29 3.42 -8.41 -3.07
C PHE A 29 3.56 -9.93 -3.22
N THR A 30 2.49 -10.62 -3.66
CA THR A 30 2.52 -12.08 -3.85
C THR A 30 3.43 -12.52 -5.00
N ASP A 31 3.55 -11.72 -6.06
CA ASP A 31 4.44 -12.00 -7.19
C ASP A 31 5.89 -11.50 -6.98
N ARG A 32 6.19 -10.93 -5.81
CA ARG A 32 7.49 -10.37 -5.40
C ARG A 32 7.96 -9.16 -6.23
N SER A 33 7.05 -8.45 -6.89
CA SER A 33 7.35 -7.18 -7.55
C SER A 33 7.50 -6.00 -6.57
N VAL A 34 6.94 -6.12 -5.36
CA VAL A 34 7.11 -5.16 -4.26
C VAL A 34 8.13 -5.68 -3.26
N ALA A 35 9.11 -4.86 -2.91
CA ALA A 35 10.12 -5.21 -1.91
C ALA A 35 9.53 -5.19 -0.49
N ASP A 36 10.08 -6.02 0.40
CA ASP A 36 9.61 -6.19 1.78
C ASP A 36 9.61 -4.86 2.57
N GLU A 37 10.57 -3.98 2.30
CA GLU A 37 10.67 -2.66 2.94
C GLU A 37 9.53 -1.73 2.51
N GLN A 38 9.09 -1.84 1.26
CA GLN A 38 7.98 -1.04 0.74
C GLN A 38 6.64 -1.55 1.30
N ALA A 39 6.46 -2.87 1.38
CA ALA A 39 5.32 -3.47 2.07
C ALA A 39 5.30 -3.04 3.55
N SER A 40 6.45 -3.09 4.23
CA SER A 40 6.59 -2.63 5.62
C SER A 40 6.23 -1.16 5.79
N ALA A 41 6.61 -0.29 4.84
CA ALA A 41 6.24 1.13 4.87
C ALA A 41 4.73 1.34 4.73
N LEU A 42 4.05 0.58 3.88
CA LEU A 42 2.58 0.61 3.77
C LEU A 42 1.93 0.13 5.07
N LEU A 43 2.39 -0.99 5.62
CA LEU A 43 1.87 -1.54 6.88
C LEU A 43 2.05 -0.56 8.05
N MET A 44 3.19 0.13 8.11
CA MET A 44 3.42 1.17 9.11
C MET A 44 2.45 2.35 8.94
N ALA A 45 2.18 2.78 7.70
CA ALA A 45 1.19 3.81 7.43
C ALA A 45 -0.23 3.38 7.88
N ILE A 46 -0.59 2.10 7.66
CA ILE A 46 -1.86 1.53 8.12
C ILE A 46 -1.93 1.47 9.65
N VAL A 47 -0.87 1.03 10.33
CA VAL A 47 -0.81 1.04 11.80
C VAL A 47 -1.01 2.44 12.36
N TRP A 48 -0.41 3.46 11.74
CA TRP A 48 -0.53 4.85 12.18
C TRP A 48 -1.89 5.50 11.87
N ARG A 49 -2.51 5.17 10.73
CA ARG A 49 -3.73 5.83 10.24
C ARG A 49 -5.01 4.98 10.39
N GLY A 50 -4.89 3.74 10.82
CA GLY A 50 -5.97 2.74 10.75
C GLY A 50 -6.23 2.25 9.33
N LEU A 51 -7.15 1.30 9.17
CA LEU A 51 -7.68 0.84 7.88
C LEU A 51 -9.21 1.04 7.90
N SER A 52 -9.77 1.62 6.85
CA SER A 52 -11.21 1.85 6.65
C SER A 52 -11.63 1.34 5.29
#